data_AF-A0A2V5X5C4-F1
#
_entry.id   AF-A0A2V5X5C4-F1
#
_cell.length_a   1.000
_cell.length_b   1.000
_cell.length_c   1.000
_cell.angle_alpha   90.00
_cell.angle_beta   90.00
_cell.angle_gamma   90.00
#
_symmetry.space_group_name_H-M   'P 1'
#
loop_
_entity.id
_entity.type
_entity.pdbx_description
1 polymer ?
#
loop_
_entity_poly.entity_id
_entity_poly.type
_entity_poly.pdbx_seq_one_letter_code
_entity_poly.pdbx_strand_id
1 'polypeptide(L)' 'KVSVRDLQTTILHLMGLDAHQLSYRFQGLNQRLIGPAEEGELVRGILA' A
#
# COMPACT_ATOMS: atom_id res chain seq x y z
N LYS A 1 0.64 16.06 -0.13
CA LYS A 1 1.84 15.57 -0.86
C LYS A 1 1.64 14.07 -1.02
N VAL A 2 1.65 13.55 -2.25
CA VAL A 2 1.49 12.10 -2.49
C VAL A 2 2.83 11.43 -2.26
N SER A 3 2.87 10.44 -1.38
CA SER A 3 4.04 9.58 -1.20
C SER A 3 4.04 8.43 -2.21
N VAL A 4 5.19 7.78 -2.38
CA VAL A 4 5.27 6.56 -3.21
C VAL A 4 4.33 5.46 -2.67
N ARG A 5 4.13 5.41 -1.35
CA ARG A 5 3.29 4.42 -0.69
C ARG A 5 1.81 4.64 -0.99
N ASP A 6 1.37 5.89 -1.07
CA ASP A 6 -0.01 6.23 -1.41
C ASP A 6 -0.34 5.81 -2.85
N LEU A 7 0.62 6.04 -3.76
CA LEU A 7 0.50 5.60 -5.15
C LEU A 7 0.44 4.06 -5.24
N GLN A 8 1.33 3.35 -4.54
CA GLN A 8 1.33 1.88 -4.51
C GLN A 8 0.03 1.33 -3.91
N THR A 9 -0.47 1.94 -2.83
CA THR A 9 -1.76 1.59 -2.20
C THR A 9 -2.90 1.74 -3.21
N THR A 10 -2.90 2.84 -3.96
CA THR A 10 -3.90 3.12 -5.00
C THR A 10 -3.82 2.13 -6.15
N ILE A 11 -2.61 1.79 -6.63
CA ILE A 11 -2.41 0.78 -7.68
C ILE A 11 -2.95 -0.59 -7.24
N LEU A 12 -2.60 -1.04 -6.03
CA LEU A 12 -3.08 -2.31 -5.48
C LEU A 12 -4.61 -2.32 -5.38
N HIS A 13 -5.19 -1.24 -4.87
CA HIS A 13 -6.64 -1.08 -4.78
C HIS A 13 -7.34 -1.18 -6.14
N LEU A 14 -6.81 -0.52 -7.18
CA LEU A 14 -7.35 -0.60 -8.53
C LEU A 14 -7.22 -2.00 -9.16
N MET A 15 -6.25 -2.80 -8.70
CA MET A 15 -6.11 -4.22 -9.08
C MET A 15 -6.99 -5.16 -8.25
N GLY A 16 -7.82 -4.63 -7.33
CA GLY A 16 -8.65 -5.44 -6.43
C GLY A 16 -7.88 -6.08 -5.28
N LEU A 17 -6.67 -5.59 -4.98
CA LEU A 17 -5.80 -6.09 -3.93
C LEU A 17 -5.76 -5.13 -2.74
N ASP A 18 -5.85 -5.67 -1.53
CA ASP A 18 -5.70 -4.90 -0.30
C ASP A 18 -4.21 -4.81 0.10
N ALA A 19 -3.66 -3.59 0.03
CA ALA A 19 -2.28 -3.28 0.35
C ALA A 19 -1.90 -3.58 1.81
N HIS A 20 -2.87 -3.61 2.73
CA HIS A 20 -2.64 -3.89 4.14
C HIS A 20 -2.68 -5.39 4.46
N GLN A 21 -3.37 -6.18 3.63
CA GLN A 21 -3.50 -7.64 3.82
C GLN A 21 -2.38 -8.42 3.14
N LEU A 22 -1.85 -7.92 2.02
CA LEU A 22 -0.70 -8.53 1.35
C LEU A 22 0.59 -8.27 2.13
N SER A 23 0.85 -9.13 3.11
CA SER A 23 2.01 -9.04 4.00
C SER A 23 2.73 -10.36 4.17
N TYR A 24 4.04 -10.29 4.41
CA TYR A 24 4.90 -11.44 4.67
C TYR A 24 5.92 -11.13 5.77
N ARG A 25 6.17 -12.10 6.65
CA ARG A 25 7.13 -11.96 7.75
C ARG A 25 8.56 -12.14 7.26
N PHE A 26 9.38 -11.09 7.37
CA PHE A 26 10.78 -11.12 7.00
C PHE A 26 11.62 -10.28 7.96
N GLN A 27 12.73 -10.83 8.46
CA GLN A 27 13.61 -10.19 9.44
C GLN A 27 12.88 -9.64 10.68
N GLY A 28 11.88 -10.36 11.18
CA GLY A 28 11.07 -9.94 12.33
C GLY A 28 10.06 -8.82 12.04
N LEU A 29 10.05 -8.26 10.83
CA LEU A 29 9.11 -7.25 10.39
C LEU A 29 7.97 -7.86 9.58
N ASN A 30 6.83 -7.19 9.57
CA ASN A 30 5.74 -7.53 8.66
C ASN A 30 5.88 -6.66 7.40
N GLN A 31 6.48 -7.22 6.36
CA GLN A 31 6.73 -6.49 5.12
C GLN A 31 5.47 -6.47 4.26
N ARG A 32 5.17 -5.31 3.67
CA ARG A 32 4.12 -5.12 2.66
C ARG A 32 4.74 -4.53 1.39
N LEU A 33 4.01 -4.61 0.28
CA LEU A 33 4.42 -3.99 -1.00
C LEU A 33 4.50 -2.45 -0.91
N ILE A 34 3.84 -1.86 0.08
CA ILE A 34 3.86 -0.43 0.41
C ILE A 34 4.95 -0.06 1.45
N GLY A 35 5.79 -1.03 1.83
CA GLY A 35 6.82 -0.90 2.86
C GLY A 35 6.38 -1.39 4.25
N PRO A 36 7.28 -1.31 5.26
CA PRO A 36 7.03 -1.81 6.61
C PRO A 36 6.08 -0.93 7.46
N ALA A 37 5.85 0.31 7.04
CA ALA A 37 5.00 1.27 7.76
C ALA A 37 3.52 1.07 7.40
N GLU A 38 2.60 1.44 8.30
CA GLU A 38 1.16 1.26 8.09
C GLU A 38 0.49 2.42 7.32
N GLU A 39 1.27 3.36 6.79
CA GLU A 39 0.82 4.72 6.44
C GLU A 39 0.45 4.94 4.96
N GLY A 40 0.00 3.92 4.24
CA GLY A 40 -0.41 4.08 2.83
C GLY A 40 -1.87 4.52 2.71
N GLU A 41 -2.14 5.67 2.06
CA GLU A 41 -3.52 6.13 1.82
C GLU A 41 -3.92 6.09 0.34
N LEU A 42 -5.22 5.97 0.07
CA LEU A 42 -5.75 6.04 -1.29
C LEU A 42 -5.68 7.48 -1.83
N VAL A 43 -5.09 7.65 -3.00
CA VAL A 43 -5.06 8.92 -3.72
C VAL A 43 -6.41 9.15 -4.38
N ARG A 44 -7.31 9.83 -3.66
CA ARG A 44 -8.70 10.07 -4.09
C ARG A 44 -8.84 10.73 -5.46
N GLY A 45 -7.87 11.54 -5.88
CA GLY A 45 -7.89 12.20 -7.20
C GLY A 45 -7.64 11.28 -8.39
N ILE A 46 -7.26 10.01 -8.17
CA ILE A 46 -7.02 9.01 -9.22
C ILE A 46 -8.21 8.02 -9.30
N LEU A 47 -9.02 7.92 -8.25
CA LEU A 47 -10.17 7.03 -8.21
C LEU A 47 -11.29 7.58 -9.13
N ALA A 48 -11.93 6.70 -9.90
CA ALA A 48 -13.01 7.02 -10.84
C ALA A 48 -14.39 7.05 -10.16
#